data_AF-A0A9D6I3S1-F1
#
_entry.id   AF-A0A9D6I3S1-F1
#
_cell.length_a   1.000
_cell.length_b   1.000
_cell.length_c   1.000
_cell.angle_alpha   90.00
_cell.angle_beta   90.00
_cell.angle_gamma   90.00
#
_symmetry.space_group_name_H-M   'P 1'
#
loop_
_entity.id
_entity.type
_entity.pdbx_description
1 polymer ?
#
loop_
_entity_poly.entity_id
_entity_poly.type
_entity_poly.pdbx_seq_one_letter_code
_entity_poly.pdbx_strand_id
1 'polypeptide(L)'
;MTSLATLFGRPKALIGMVHLLPLPGSPRWGGRLEAVIERALADARALEAGGMQGCLVENYGDAPFARGAVDPATVAAMTAVVAELRRALRIPLGVN
;
A
#
# COMPACT_ATOMS: atom_id res chain seq x y z
N MET A 1 11.95 -16.14 -12.80
CA MET A 1 11.86 -14.70 -12.46
C MET A 1 10.80 -14.06 -13.33
N THR A 2 9.83 -13.36 -12.76
CA THR A 2 8.80 -12.64 -13.52
C THR A 2 9.41 -11.35 -14.08
N SER A 3 9.39 -11.16 -15.39
CA SER A 3 9.87 -9.93 -16.02
C SER A 3 8.80 -8.83 -15.94
N LEU A 4 9.19 -7.55 -16.11
CA LEU A 4 8.23 -6.45 -16.25
C LEU A 4 7.25 -6.68 -17.41
N ALA A 5 7.75 -7.25 -18.52
CA ALA A 5 6.91 -7.61 -19.66
C ALA A 5 5.86 -8.67 -19.31
N THR A 6 6.23 -9.66 -18.47
CA THR A 6 5.30 -10.69 -18.00
C THR A 6 4.28 -10.14 -17.01
N LEU A 7 4.69 -9.24 -16.10
CA LEU A 7 3.81 -8.71 -15.05
C LEU A 7 2.86 -7.61 -15.55
N PHE A 8 3.33 -6.72 -16.43
CA PHE A 8 2.59 -5.52 -16.85
C PHE A 8 2.24 -5.51 -18.35
N GLY A 9 2.63 -6.53 -19.11
CA GLY A 9 2.42 -6.60 -20.56
C GLY A 9 3.27 -5.62 -21.37
N ARG A 10 4.31 -5.03 -20.76
CA ARG A 10 5.15 -3.98 -21.37
C ARG A 10 6.56 -3.93 -20.76
N PRO A 11 7.58 -3.45 -21.49
CA PRO A 11 8.96 -3.44 -21.00
C PRO A 11 9.22 -2.36 -19.94
N LYS A 12 8.35 -1.35 -19.82
CA LYS A 12 8.44 -0.26 -18.84
C LYS A 12 7.09 -0.04 -18.18
N ALA A 13 7.06 0.14 -16.87
CA ALA A 13 5.85 0.36 -16.10
C ALA A 13 6.02 1.54 -15.14
N LEU A 14 4.93 2.29 -14.95
CA LEU A 14 4.77 3.27 -13.89
C LEU A 14 4.03 2.62 -12.72
N ILE A 15 4.65 2.68 -11.54
CA ILE A 15 4.13 2.09 -10.31
C ILE A 15 3.82 3.24 -9.35
N GLY A 16 2.55 3.36 -8.97
CA GLY A 16 2.11 4.37 -8.01
C GLY A 16 2.39 3.94 -6.57
N MET A 17 2.79 4.89 -5.72
CA MET A 17 3.00 4.63 -4.29
C MET A 17 1.77 5.04 -3.48
N VAL A 18 1.26 4.10 -2.67
CA VAL A 18 0.19 4.33 -1.71
C VAL A 18 0.83 4.41 -0.33
N HIS A 19 1.03 5.64 0.14
CA HIS A 19 1.51 5.88 1.50
C HIS A 19 0.36 5.77 2.49
N LEU A 20 0.46 4.84 3.43
CA LEU A 20 -0.55 4.68 4.46
C LEU A 20 -0.47 5.83 5.46
N LEU A 21 -1.64 6.20 5.98
CA LEU A 21 -1.74 6.92 7.25
C LEU A 21 -1.03 6.12 8.35
N PRO A 22 -0.65 6.78 9.47
CA PRO A 22 -0.01 6.08 10.59
C PRO A 22 -0.86 4.87 11.02
N LEU A 23 -0.22 3.75 11.35
CA LEU A 23 -0.84 2.47 11.69
C LEU A 23 -0.90 2.26 13.22
N PRO A 24 -1.62 1.24 13.73
CA PRO A 24 -1.61 0.91 15.15
C PRO A 24 -0.18 0.76 15.70
N GLY A 25 0.11 1.41 16.82
CA GLY A 25 1.44 1.41 17.45
C GLY A 25 2.36 2.54 16.97
N SER A 26 2.06 3.20 15.85
CA SER A 26 2.82 4.35 15.38
C SER A 26 2.57 5.62 16.24
N PRO A 27 3.51 6.57 16.29
CA PRO A 27 3.40 7.77 17.14
C PRO A 27 2.18 8.66 16.84
N ARG A 28 1.65 8.62 15.62
CA ARG A 28 0.50 9.43 15.17
C ARG A 28 -0.73 8.58 14.87
N TRP A 29 -0.83 7.40 15.49
CA TRP A 29 -1.97 6.52 15.26
C TRP A 29 -3.30 7.24 15.54
N GLY A 30 -4.16 7.30 14.52
CA GLY A 30 -5.44 8.01 14.58
C GLY A 30 -6.59 7.21 15.22
N GLY A 31 -6.33 5.99 15.70
CA GLY A 31 -7.33 5.17 16.40
C GLY A 31 -8.30 4.38 15.51
N ARG A 32 -8.29 4.57 14.18
CA ARG A 32 -9.28 3.98 13.26
C ARG A 32 -8.63 3.37 12.03
N LEU A 33 -8.64 2.04 11.95
CA LEU A 33 -8.06 1.30 10.81
C LEU A 33 -8.89 1.50 9.54
N GLU A 34 -10.20 1.67 9.69
CA GLU A 34 -11.12 1.96 8.61
C GLU A 34 -10.72 3.25 7.88
N ALA A 35 -10.27 4.28 8.60
CA ALA A 35 -9.83 5.53 7.99
C ALA A 35 -8.53 5.35 7.16
N VAL A 36 -7.62 4.47 7.59
CA VAL A 36 -6.43 4.10 6.81
C VAL A 36 -6.84 3.39 5.53
N ILE A 37 -7.77 2.42 5.63
CA ILE A 37 -8.27 1.64 4.49
C ILE A 37 -8.99 2.56 3.49
N GLU A 38 -9.89 3.42 3.96
CA GLU A 38 -10.64 4.39 3.14
C GLU A 38 -9.68 5.31 2.38
N ARG A 39 -8.67 5.85 3.07
CA ARG A 39 -7.66 6.71 2.45
C ARG A 39 -6.82 5.95 1.41
N ALA A 40 -6.35 4.76 1.76
CA ALA A 40 -5.56 3.93 0.85
C ALA A 40 -6.35 3.55 -0.40
N LEU A 41 -7.64 3.21 -0.26
CA LEU A 41 -8.54 2.92 -1.38
C LEU A 41 -8.74 4.14 -2.28
N ALA A 42 -8.93 5.32 -1.71
CA ALA A 42 -9.08 6.56 -2.48
C ALA A 42 -7.82 6.83 -3.31
N ASP A 43 -6.64 6.79 -2.68
CA ASP A 43 -5.36 7.04 -3.35
C ASP A 43 -5.07 5.96 -4.41
N ALA A 44 -5.29 4.69 -4.11
CA ALA A 44 -5.05 3.60 -5.06
C ALA A 44 -5.99 3.64 -6.28
N ARG A 45 -7.27 3.96 -6.08
CA ARG A 45 -8.23 4.15 -7.19
C ARG A 45 -7.86 5.35 -8.06
N ALA A 46 -7.38 6.43 -7.45
CA ALA A 46 -6.90 7.59 -8.20
C ALA A 46 -5.67 7.24 -9.04
N LEU A 47 -4.73 6.43 -8.52
CA LEU A 47 -3.56 5.95 -9.26
C LEU A 47 -3.97 5.05 -10.44
N GLU A 48 -4.89 4.10 -10.22
CA GLU A 48 -5.40 3.22 -11.28
C GLU A 48 -6.13 4.03 -12.36
N ALA A 49 -7.03 4.94 -11.97
CA ALA A 49 -7.74 5.83 -12.89
C ALA A 49 -6.79 6.78 -13.65
N GLY A 50 -5.69 7.19 -13.00
CA GLY A 50 -4.60 7.98 -13.58
C GLY A 50 -3.69 7.20 -14.53
N GLY A 51 -3.94 5.90 -14.73
CA GLY A 51 -3.25 5.06 -15.70
C GLY A 51 -1.97 4.40 -15.17
N MET A 52 -1.75 4.35 -13.85
CA MET A 52 -0.65 3.56 -13.28
C MET A 52 -0.81 2.08 -13.61
N GLN A 53 0.30 1.40 -13.87
CA GLN A 53 0.28 -0.01 -14.24
C GLN A 53 0.40 -0.95 -13.04
N GLY A 54 0.76 -0.44 -11.88
CA GLY A 54 0.77 -1.17 -10.63
C GLY A 54 0.79 -0.22 -9.44
N CYS A 55 0.58 -0.76 -8.25
CA CYS A 55 0.69 -0.04 -6.99
C CYS A 55 1.64 -0.74 -6.02
N LEU A 56 2.34 0.05 -5.22
CA LEU A 56 3.09 -0.40 -4.05
C LEU A 56 2.50 0.27 -2.81
N VAL A 57 2.38 -0.49 -1.72
CA VAL A 57 1.89 0.00 -0.43
C VAL A 57 3.06 0.13 0.53
N GLU A 58 3.14 1.27 1.21
CA GLU A 58 4.19 1.56 2.18
C GLU A 58 3.60 2.21 3.43
N ASN A 59 4.07 1.82 4.61
CA ASN A 59 3.67 2.39 5.89
C ASN A 59 4.37 3.72 6.20
N TYR A 60 4.57 4.59 5.21
CA TYR A 60 5.34 5.84 5.35
C TYR A 60 4.83 6.75 6.48
N GLY A 61 3.52 6.72 6.76
CA GLY A 61 2.90 7.48 7.85
C GLY A 61 3.38 7.10 9.25
N ASP A 62 3.95 5.91 9.43
CA ASP A 62 4.46 5.42 10.72
C ASP A 62 5.67 6.21 11.24
N ALA A 63 6.25 7.09 10.41
CA ALA A 63 7.40 7.90 10.80
C ALA A 63 7.19 8.66 12.13
N PRO A 64 8.17 8.62 13.06
CA PRO A 64 9.43 7.86 12.99
C PRO A 64 9.25 6.34 13.14
N PHE A 65 9.98 5.58 12.31
CA PHE A 65 9.92 4.12 12.29
C PHE A 65 10.61 3.50 13.52
N ALA A 66 10.08 2.38 13.99
CA ALA A 66 10.69 1.57 15.03
C ALA A 66 12.09 1.08 14.59
N ARG A 67 13.04 1.02 15.53
CA ARG A 67 14.34 0.37 15.27
C ARG A 67 14.19 -1.14 15.46
N GLY A 68 14.71 -1.92 14.51
CA GLY A 68 14.72 -3.37 14.61
C GLY A 68 13.59 -4.01 13.80
N ALA A 69 12.98 -5.06 14.34
CA ALA A 69 11.90 -5.78 13.67
C ALA A 69 10.63 -4.90 13.58
N VAL A 70 9.91 -5.04 12.47
CA VAL A 70 8.60 -4.41 12.29
C VAL A 70 7.62 -4.98 13.32
N ASP A 71 6.85 -4.10 13.97
CA ASP A 71 5.84 -4.52 14.95
C ASP A 71 4.81 -5.43 14.28
N PRO A 72 4.44 -6.58 14.89
CA PRO A 72 3.37 -7.44 14.38
C PRO A 72 2.06 -6.70 14.10
N ALA A 73 1.74 -5.64 14.85
CA ALA A 73 0.58 -4.79 14.62
C ALA A 73 0.68 -4.06 13.27
N THR A 74 1.86 -3.56 12.88
CA THR A 74 2.10 -2.96 11.56
C THR A 74 1.90 -4.00 10.46
N VAL A 75 2.45 -5.20 10.61
CA VAL A 75 2.29 -6.30 9.63
C VAL A 75 0.82 -6.67 9.47
N ALA A 76 0.08 -6.81 10.58
CA ALA A 76 -1.34 -7.14 10.57
C ALA A 76 -2.18 -6.02 9.91
N ALA A 77 -1.92 -4.76 10.25
CA ALA A 77 -2.63 -3.62 9.69
C ALA A 77 -2.36 -3.45 8.18
N MET A 78 -1.11 -3.55 7.74
CA MET A 78 -0.77 -3.54 6.32
C MET A 78 -1.42 -4.69 5.57
N THR A 79 -1.45 -5.89 6.16
CA THR A 79 -2.13 -7.06 5.57
C THR A 79 -3.62 -6.78 5.34
N ALA A 80 -4.31 -6.20 6.32
CA ALA A 80 -5.72 -5.83 6.20
C ALA A 80 -5.95 -4.81 5.07
N VAL A 81 -5.11 -3.76 5.01
CA VAL A 81 -5.19 -2.74 3.95
C VAL A 81 -4.95 -3.36 2.58
N VAL A 82 -3.89 -4.17 2.42
CA VAL A 82 -3.53 -4.81 1.15
C VAL A 82 -4.63 -5.77 0.68
N ALA A 83 -5.29 -6.49 1.59
CA ALA A 83 -6.41 -7.37 1.24
C ALA A 83 -7.59 -6.58 0.66
N GLU A 84 -7.93 -5.43 1.22
CA GLU A 84 -8.98 -4.54 0.69
C GLU A 84 -8.59 -3.92 -0.66
N LEU A 85 -7.35 -3.43 -0.79
CA LEU A 85 -6.85 -2.91 -2.06
C LEU A 85 -6.87 -3.98 -3.15
N ARG A 86 -6.49 -5.22 -2.82
CA ARG A 86 -6.48 -6.33 -3.79
C ARG A 86 -7.88 -6.67 -4.30
N ARG A 87 -8.93 -6.48 -3.50
CA ARG A 87 -10.33 -6.66 -3.91
C ARG A 87 -10.81 -5.51 -4.81
N ALA A 88 -10.27 -4.32 -4.62
CA ALA A 88 -10.72 -3.10 -5.28
C ALA A 88 -10.03 -2.81 -6.62
N LEU A 89 -8.76 -3.20 -6.77
CA LEU A 89 -7.90 -2.86 -7.92
C LEU A 89 -7.83 -4.00 -8.95
N ARG A 90 -7.59 -3.64 -10.21
CA ARG A 90 -7.38 -4.57 -11.33
C ARG A 90 -5.91 -4.64 -11.76
N ILE A 91 -5.08 -3.72 -11.28
CA ILE A 91 -3.64 -3.67 -11.52
C ILE A 91 -2.84 -4.47 -10.48
N PRO A 92 -1.62 -4.96 -10.81
CA PRO A 92 -0.71 -5.58 -9.85
C PRO A 92 -0.45 -4.71 -8.61
N LEU A 93 -0.37 -5.36 -7.45
CA LEU A 93 -0.18 -4.74 -6.14
C LEU A 93 1.03 -5.39 -5.44
N GLY A 94 1.88 -4.59 -4.82
CA GLY A 94 2.99 -5.06 -3.98
C GLY A 94 3.12 -4.26 -2.68
N VAL A 95 4.09 -4.64 -1.87
CA VAL A 95 4.40 -4.06 -0.55
C VAL A 95 5.90 -3.78 -0.50
N ASN A 96 6.28 -2.62 0.06
CA ASN A 96 7.69 -2.27 0.34
C ASN A 96 8.15 -2.95 1.63
#